data_AF-Q3S3R4-F1
#
_entry.id   AF-Q3S3R4-F1
#
_cell.length_a   1.000
_cell.length_b   1.000
_cell.length_c   1.000
_cell.angle_alpha   90.00
_cell.angle_beta   90.00
_cell.angle_gamma   90.00
#
_symmetry.space_group_name_H-M   'P 1'
#
loop_
_entity.id
_entity.type
_entity.pdbx_description
1 polymer ?
#
loop_
_entity_poly.entity_id
_entity_poly.type
_entity_poly.pdbx_seq_one_letter_code
_entity_poly.pdbx_strand_id
1 'polypeptide(L)'
;MGFEHGWESRFDTWYKLMCEFGFCYYAKYEKILISDSAKMLILAYYDKENDIFKESVDESVVGAIFLNALSKYEVGNPYKKNLNHNNPFKLLLSLLKRLKNAHLTPLSVKEIPILLCWKDDNANGLYDYIIRLRQEIVTINKTEFSYSDEFIYEKCLKLLESANKTRFKISQITNEAVDEYIRKMRITGLISLRGNGRFIDINANENNKIDYILQTHKAFKGDYLNDTQANKLAFFNYMAIVDSFFLLMLLQSVLMRALNQAN
;
A
#
# COMPACT_ATOMS: atom_id res chain seq x y z
N MET A 1 16.40 -5.09 -22.46
CA MET A 1 15.43 -5.90 -23.24
C MET A 1 14.09 -5.88 -22.50
N GLY A 2 13.04 -5.40 -23.16
CA GLY A 2 11.70 -5.28 -22.58
C GLY A 2 10.72 -6.32 -23.17
N PHE A 3 9.48 -6.30 -22.69
CA PHE A 3 8.37 -7.05 -23.27
C PHE A 3 7.91 -6.37 -24.55
N GLU A 4 7.77 -7.15 -25.62
CA GLU A 4 7.34 -6.66 -26.93
C GLU A 4 5.84 -6.35 -26.93
N HIS A 5 5.43 -5.50 -27.88
CA HIS A 5 4.02 -5.20 -28.05
C HIS A 5 3.24 -6.48 -28.40
N GLY A 6 2.09 -6.67 -27.74
CA GLY A 6 1.26 -7.87 -27.92
C GLY A 6 1.09 -8.64 -26.61
N TRP A 7 1.08 -9.97 -26.69
CA TRP A 7 0.82 -10.83 -25.53
C TRP A 7 1.84 -10.60 -24.40
N GLU A 8 3.10 -10.34 -24.73
CA GLU A 8 4.17 -10.08 -23.79
C GLU A 8 3.92 -8.82 -22.95
N SER A 9 3.63 -7.69 -23.60
CA SER A 9 3.29 -6.45 -22.90
C SER A 9 2.04 -6.56 -22.02
N ARG A 10 1.05 -7.36 -22.46
CA ARG A 10 -0.14 -7.64 -21.64
C ARG A 10 0.24 -8.47 -20.42
N PHE A 11 1.04 -9.51 -20.60
CA PHE A 11 1.55 -10.31 -19.49
C PHE A 11 2.26 -9.44 -18.44
N ASP A 12 3.16 -8.54 -18.86
CA ASP A 12 3.80 -7.58 -17.95
C ASP A 12 2.77 -6.73 -17.20
N THR A 13 1.79 -6.18 -17.92
CA THR A 13 0.73 -5.34 -17.35
C THR A 13 -0.07 -6.06 -16.24
N TRP A 14 -0.43 -7.33 -16.46
CA TRP A 14 -1.24 -8.10 -15.49
C TRP A 14 -0.43 -8.54 -14.27
N TYR A 15 0.84 -8.93 -14.44
CA TYR A 15 1.61 -9.55 -13.36
C TYR A 15 2.63 -8.62 -12.69
N LYS A 16 2.91 -7.44 -13.24
CA LYS A 16 3.88 -6.49 -12.66
C LYS A 16 3.56 -6.09 -11.22
N LEU A 17 2.28 -5.88 -10.89
CA LEU A 17 1.89 -5.56 -9.51
C LEU A 17 2.22 -6.71 -8.54
N MET A 18 2.10 -7.96 -8.98
CA MET A 18 2.47 -9.13 -8.18
C MET A 18 3.99 -9.17 -7.94
N CYS A 19 4.80 -8.71 -8.91
CA CYS A 19 6.24 -8.53 -8.71
C CYS A 19 6.56 -7.40 -7.73
N GLU A 20 5.86 -6.28 -7.84
CA GLU A 20 5.98 -5.16 -6.91
C GLU A 20 5.71 -5.56 -5.46
N PHE A 21 4.81 -6.53 -5.22
CA PHE A 21 4.53 -7.09 -3.90
C PHE A 21 5.41 -8.28 -3.50
N GLY A 22 6.36 -8.70 -4.35
CA GLY A 22 7.24 -9.84 -4.08
C GLY A 22 6.53 -11.19 -4.15
N PHE A 23 5.37 -11.28 -4.80
CA PHE A 23 4.62 -12.52 -4.94
C PHE A 23 5.20 -13.42 -6.03
N CYS A 24 5.65 -12.83 -7.13
CA CYS A 24 6.34 -13.57 -8.19
C CYS A 24 7.50 -12.76 -8.79
N TYR A 25 8.36 -13.46 -9.50
CA TYR A 25 9.37 -12.86 -10.37
C TYR A 25 9.36 -13.60 -11.71
N TYR A 26 9.47 -12.85 -12.79
CA TYR A 26 9.61 -13.38 -14.14
C TYR A 26 10.58 -12.53 -14.96
N ALA A 27 11.25 -13.19 -15.90
CA ALA A 27 12.07 -12.58 -16.93
C ALA A 27 11.95 -13.43 -18.21
N LYS A 28 12.19 -12.83 -19.38
CA LYS A 28 12.16 -13.55 -20.65
C LYS A 28 13.15 -14.73 -20.60
N TYR A 29 12.67 -15.90 -21.03
CA TYR A 29 13.44 -17.16 -21.10
C TYR A 29 13.91 -17.70 -19.74
N GLU A 30 13.43 -17.13 -18.63
CA GLU A 30 13.72 -17.58 -17.28
C GLU A 30 12.52 -18.28 -16.65
N LYS A 31 12.79 -19.13 -15.66
CA LYS A 31 11.73 -19.76 -14.87
C LYS A 31 11.01 -18.73 -14.01
N ILE A 32 9.67 -18.80 -13.98
CA ILE A 32 8.87 -17.99 -13.05
C ILE A 32 9.14 -18.46 -11.62
N LEU A 33 9.45 -17.52 -10.74
CA LEU A 33 9.64 -17.75 -9.32
C LEU A 33 8.37 -17.32 -8.56
N ILE A 34 7.95 -18.13 -7.60
CA ILE A 34 6.80 -17.86 -6.71
C ILE A 34 7.30 -17.87 -5.27
N SER A 35 7.09 -16.76 -4.54
CA SER A 35 7.55 -16.63 -3.16
C SER A 35 6.70 -17.45 -2.19
N ASP A 36 7.20 -17.69 -0.98
CA ASP A 36 6.43 -18.40 0.04
C ASP A 36 5.19 -17.62 0.48
N SER A 37 5.27 -16.29 0.55
CA SER A 37 4.08 -15.45 0.76
C SER A 37 3.02 -15.63 -0.33
N ALA A 38 3.42 -15.81 -1.59
CA ALA A 38 2.47 -16.08 -2.66
C ALA A 38 1.90 -17.49 -2.59
N LYS A 39 2.69 -18.50 -2.18
CA LYS A 39 2.17 -19.85 -1.92
C LYS A 39 1.14 -19.84 -0.79
N MET A 40 1.39 -19.09 0.29
CA MET A 40 0.41 -18.89 1.37
C MET A 40 -0.86 -18.21 0.84
N LEU A 41 -0.74 -17.25 -0.08
CA LEU A 41 -1.90 -16.59 -0.69
C LEU A 41 -2.72 -17.59 -1.52
N ILE A 42 -2.05 -18.41 -2.35
CA ILE A 42 -2.72 -19.47 -3.11
C ILE A 42 -3.47 -20.40 -2.17
N LEU A 43 -2.84 -20.86 -1.07
CA LEU A 43 -3.47 -21.73 -0.08
C LEU A 43 -4.63 -21.08 0.68
N ALA A 44 -4.74 -19.75 0.69
CA ALA A 44 -5.90 -19.06 1.26
C ALA A 44 -7.17 -19.22 0.40
N TYR A 45 -7.01 -19.43 -0.91
CA TYR A 45 -8.10 -19.61 -1.88
C TYR A 45 -8.26 -21.04 -2.38
N TYR A 46 -7.20 -21.85 -2.29
CA TYR A 46 -7.12 -23.15 -2.93
C TYR A 46 -6.79 -24.23 -1.91
N ASP A 47 -7.61 -25.28 -1.92
CA ASP A 47 -7.34 -26.51 -1.19
C ASP A 47 -6.50 -27.43 -2.08
N LYS A 48 -5.22 -27.51 -1.75
CA LYS A 48 -4.26 -28.32 -2.49
C LYS A 48 -4.47 -29.83 -2.31
N GLU A 49 -5.05 -30.26 -1.19
CA GLU A 49 -5.26 -31.69 -0.93
C GLU A 49 -6.42 -32.23 -1.77
N ASN A 50 -7.46 -31.41 -1.92
CA ASN A 50 -8.67 -31.76 -2.67
C ASN A 50 -8.67 -31.23 -4.12
N ASP A 51 -7.62 -30.51 -4.55
CA ASP A 51 -7.46 -29.91 -5.89
C ASP A 51 -8.61 -28.95 -6.29
N ILE A 52 -9.21 -28.25 -5.32
CA ILE A 52 -10.39 -27.38 -5.52
C ILE A 52 -10.22 -25.98 -4.91
N PHE A 53 -10.96 -25.01 -5.44
CA PHE A 53 -11.10 -23.71 -4.78
C PHE A 53 -11.98 -23.82 -3.54
N LYS A 54 -11.58 -23.11 -2.48
CA LYS A 54 -12.33 -23.05 -1.22
C LYS A 54 -13.60 -22.22 -1.41
N GLU A 55 -14.69 -22.67 -0.80
CA GLU A 55 -15.96 -21.91 -0.79
C GLU A 55 -15.84 -20.59 -0.02
N SER A 56 -14.94 -20.53 0.97
CA SER A 56 -14.64 -19.32 1.74
C SER A 56 -13.14 -19.06 1.76
N VAL A 57 -12.79 -17.78 1.68
CA VAL A 57 -11.40 -17.29 1.68
C VAL A 57 -10.97 -17.03 3.12
N ASP A 58 -9.75 -17.46 3.47
CA ASP A 58 -9.17 -17.05 4.75
C ASP A 58 -8.65 -15.61 4.68
N GLU A 59 -9.55 -14.66 4.91
CA GLU A 59 -9.26 -13.21 4.92
C GLU A 59 -8.14 -12.83 5.89
N SER A 60 -7.92 -13.60 6.96
CA SER A 60 -6.83 -13.32 7.90
C SER A 60 -5.46 -13.61 7.29
N VAL A 61 -5.35 -14.68 6.49
CA VAL A 61 -4.14 -15.04 5.76
C VAL A 61 -3.89 -14.04 4.66
N VAL A 62 -4.94 -13.70 3.89
CA VAL A 62 -4.87 -12.66 2.84
C VAL A 62 -4.39 -11.34 3.45
N GLY A 63 -5.03 -10.87 4.52
CA GLY A 63 -4.66 -9.63 5.17
C GLY A 63 -3.23 -9.63 5.71
N ALA A 64 -2.77 -10.73 6.31
CA ALA A 64 -1.39 -10.86 6.80
C ALA A 64 -0.35 -10.81 5.67
N ILE A 65 -0.63 -11.43 4.53
CA ILE A 65 0.28 -11.44 3.36
C ILE A 65 0.39 -10.04 2.75
N PHE A 66 -0.74 -9.37 2.56
CA PHE A 66 -0.75 -7.98 2.09
C PHE A 66 -0.13 -7.03 3.11
N LEU A 67 -0.30 -7.26 4.41
CA LEU A 67 0.36 -6.50 5.45
C LEU A 67 1.89 -6.62 5.34
N ASN A 68 2.41 -7.85 5.17
CA ASN A 68 3.83 -8.10 4.95
C ASN A 68 4.35 -7.35 3.72
N ALA A 69 3.66 -7.46 2.58
CA ALA A 69 4.06 -6.78 1.35
C ALA A 69 4.01 -5.24 1.49
N LEU A 70 2.89 -4.67 1.93
CA LEU A 70 2.69 -3.23 2.01
C LEU A 70 3.54 -2.57 3.09
N SER A 71 3.90 -3.28 4.16
CA SER A 71 4.86 -2.77 5.16
C SER A 71 6.27 -2.52 4.60
N LYS A 72 6.61 -3.12 3.45
CA LYS A 72 7.90 -3.00 2.78
C LYS A 72 7.84 -2.25 1.46
N TYR A 73 6.65 -2.14 0.87
CA TYR A 73 6.44 -1.57 -0.46
C TYR A 73 6.86 -0.09 -0.51
N GLU A 74 7.70 0.23 -1.49
CA GLU A 74 8.14 1.59 -1.77
C GLU A 74 7.68 2.01 -3.17
N VAL A 75 7.21 3.26 -3.30
CA VAL A 75 6.71 3.80 -4.57
C VAL A 75 7.82 3.87 -5.62
N GLY A 76 9.02 4.26 -5.20
CA GLY A 76 10.23 4.13 -5.98
C GLY A 76 10.70 2.68 -5.92
N ASN A 77 10.57 1.95 -7.02
CA ASN A 77 11.04 0.58 -7.13
C ASN A 77 11.46 0.19 -8.56
N PRO A 78 12.24 -0.90 -8.74
CA PRO A 78 12.74 -1.32 -10.06
C PRO A 78 11.67 -1.63 -11.11
N TYR A 79 10.40 -1.74 -10.71
CA TYR A 79 9.25 -1.91 -11.60
C TYR A 79 8.54 -0.60 -11.91
N LYS A 80 8.59 0.40 -11.01
CA LYS A 80 7.82 1.64 -11.11
C LYS A 80 8.64 2.92 -11.33
N LYS A 81 9.98 2.87 -11.29
CA LYS A 81 10.93 3.98 -11.61
C LYS A 81 10.42 5.39 -11.24
N ASN A 82 9.80 5.50 -10.07
CA ASN A 82 9.25 6.76 -9.61
C ASN A 82 10.36 7.56 -8.92
N LEU A 83 10.34 8.87 -9.10
CA LEU A 83 11.26 9.80 -8.42
C LEU A 83 10.87 10.01 -6.95
N ASN A 84 9.58 9.87 -6.62
CA ASN A 84 9.14 9.85 -5.24
C ASN A 84 9.61 8.54 -4.59
N HIS A 85 10.31 8.66 -3.46
CA HIS A 85 10.87 7.52 -2.74
C HIS A 85 10.37 7.54 -1.30
N ASN A 86 9.29 6.83 -1.08
CA ASN A 86 8.68 6.64 0.23
C ASN A 86 7.97 5.29 0.33
N ASN A 87 7.64 4.92 1.56
CA ASN A 87 6.70 3.86 1.87
C ASN A 87 5.31 4.46 2.19
N PRO A 88 4.36 4.37 1.25
CA PRO A 88 3.09 5.08 1.37
C PRO A 88 2.22 4.51 2.49
N PHE A 89 2.41 3.25 2.88
CA PHE A 89 1.66 2.66 3.99
C PHE A 89 2.21 3.12 5.35
N LYS A 90 3.52 3.14 5.54
CA LYS A 90 4.16 3.68 6.75
C LYS A 90 3.88 5.16 6.93
N LEU A 91 3.90 5.95 5.85
CA LEU A 91 3.50 7.35 5.87
C LEU A 91 2.05 7.52 6.36
N LEU A 92 1.12 6.72 5.85
CA LEU A 92 -0.28 6.75 6.29
C LEU A 92 -0.43 6.41 7.78
N LEU A 93 0.19 5.31 8.22
CA LEU A 93 0.14 4.89 9.63
C LEU A 93 0.71 5.97 10.56
N SER A 94 1.84 6.57 10.18
CA SER A 94 2.47 7.66 10.94
C SER A 94 1.57 8.88 11.03
N LEU A 95 0.98 9.29 9.89
CA LEU A 95 0.07 10.42 9.81
C LEU A 95 -1.18 10.22 10.66
N LEU A 96 -1.86 9.07 10.51
CA LEU A 96 -3.07 8.77 11.26
C LEU A 96 -2.81 8.66 12.76
N LYS A 97 -1.71 8.01 13.17
CA LYS A 97 -1.32 7.94 14.58
C LYS A 97 -1.07 9.33 15.15
N ARG A 98 -0.41 10.22 14.39
CA ARG A 98 -0.15 11.60 14.83
C ARG A 98 -1.43 12.44 14.90
N LEU A 99 -2.32 12.34 13.92
CA LEU A 99 -3.65 12.98 13.96
C LEU A 99 -4.45 12.54 15.20
N LYS A 100 -4.47 11.22 15.46
CA LYS A 100 -5.17 10.65 16.61
C LYS A 100 -4.59 11.12 17.95
N ASN A 101 -3.25 11.13 18.09
CA ASN A 101 -2.58 11.61 19.29
C ASN A 101 -2.82 13.11 19.55
N ALA A 102 -3.03 13.89 18.48
CA ALA A 102 -3.42 15.29 18.56
C ALA A 102 -4.94 15.49 18.75
N HIS A 103 -5.72 14.42 18.92
CA HIS A 103 -7.18 14.44 19.02
C HIS A 103 -7.88 15.12 17.83
N LEU A 104 -7.30 15.02 16.64
CA LEU A 104 -7.84 15.59 15.41
C LEU A 104 -8.66 14.58 14.62
N THR A 105 -9.56 15.08 13.78
CA THR A 105 -10.31 14.26 12.82
C THR A 105 -9.35 13.43 11.94
N PRO A 106 -9.65 12.15 11.69
CA PRO A 106 -8.84 11.29 10.82
C PRO A 106 -8.71 11.83 9.39
N LEU A 107 -7.91 11.18 8.56
CA LEU A 107 -7.62 11.67 7.20
C LEU A 107 -8.89 11.58 6.33
N SER A 108 -9.26 12.69 5.70
CA SER A 108 -10.33 12.68 4.70
C SER A 108 -9.87 11.93 3.46
N VAL A 109 -10.78 11.18 2.83
CA VAL A 109 -10.49 10.50 1.55
C VAL A 109 -10.01 11.50 0.48
N LYS A 110 -10.52 12.74 0.51
CA LYS A 110 -10.09 13.82 -0.38
C LYS A 110 -8.69 14.36 -0.10
N GLU A 111 -8.09 14.02 1.04
CA GLU A 111 -6.71 14.38 1.40
C GLU A 111 -5.69 13.32 0.97
N ILE A 112 -6.13 12.10 0.62
CA ILE A 112 -5.26 10.99 0.16
C ILE A 112 -4.41 11.36 -1.06
N PRO A 113 -4.89 12.12 -2.06
CA PRO A 113 -4.04 12.54 -3.18
C PRO A 113 -2.76 13.25 -2.75
N ILE A 114 -2.78 14.00 -1.64
CA ILE A 114 -1.61 14.67 -1.08
C ILE A 114 -0.59 13.65 -0.58
N LEU A 115 -1.06 12.61 0.13
CA LEU A 115 -0.22 11.51 0.59
C LEU A 115 0.42 10.76 -0.59
N LEU A 116 -0.35 10.49 -1.65
CA LEU A 116 0.13 9.78 -2.83
C LEU A 116 1.14 10.58 -3.66
N CYS A 117 1.04 11.92 -3.64
CA CYS A 117 1.98 12.82 -4.31
C CYS A 117 3.16 13.23 -3.42
N TRP A 118 3.19 12.79 -2.17
CA TRP A 118 4.25 13.13 -1.23
C TRP A 118 5.59 12.53 -1.69
N LYS A 119 6.68 13.26 -1.47
CA LYS A 119 7.97 12.99 -2.14
C LYS A 119 8.81 11.92 -1.45
N ASP A 120 8.84 11.94 -0.11
CA ASP A 120 9.79 11.20 0.71
C ASP A 120 9.13 10.66 2.00
N ASP A 121 9.89 9.97 2.86
CA ASP A 121 9.37 9.43 4.14
C ASP A 121 9.21 10.49 5.25
N ASN A 122 9.22 11.80 4.95
CA ASN A 122 9.03 12.85 5.94
C ASN A 122 7.56 12.94 6.42
N ALA A 123 7.17 12.01 7.29
CA ALA A 123 5.84 11.95 7.90
C ALA A 123 5.49 13.24 8.67
N ASN A 124 6.48 13.93 9.24
CA ASN A 124 6.24 15.16 9.97
C ASN A 124 5.86 16.31 9.03
N GLY A 125 6.60 16.46 7.94
CA GLY A 125 6.28 17.43 6.89
C GLY A 125 4.91 17.16 6.26
N LEU A 126 4.54 15.88 6.06
CA LEU A 126 3.22 15.51 5.56
C LEU A 126 2.12 15.92 6.55
N TYR A 127 2.29 15.63 7.84
CA TYR A 127 1.35 16.07 8.87
C TYR A 127 1.18 17.60 8.86
N ASP A 128 2.27 18.36 8.87
CA ASP A 128 2.22 19.83 8.89
C ASP A 128 1.56 20.38 7.62
N TYR A 129 1.76 19.72 6.47
CA TYR A 129 1.07 20.05 5.23
C TYR A 129 -0.44 19.82 5.33
N ILE A 130 -0.87 18.67 5.86
CA ILE A 130 -2.30 18.35 6.04
C ILE A 130 -2.99 19.34 6.98
N ILE A 131 -2.34 19.73 8.08
CA ILE A 131 -2.89 20.74 8.99
C ILE A 131 -3.08 22.08 8.27
N ARG A 132 -2.08 22.54 7.51
CA ARG A 132 -2.20 23.78 6.72
C ARG A 132 -3.29 23.70 5.66
N LEU A 133 -3.41 22.57 4.97
CA LEU A 133 -4.45 22.34 3.96
C LEU A 133 -5.86 22.46 4.57
N ARG A 134 -6.06 21.89 5.77
CA ARG A 134 -7.31 21.99 6.52
C ARG A 134 -7.63 23.43 6.92
N GLN A 135 -6.64 24.19 7.38
CA GLN A 135 -6.81 25.61 7.70
C GLN A 135 -7.14 26.46 6.46
N GLU A 136 -6.47 26.17 5.35
CA GLU A 136 -6.70 26.86 4.08
C GLU A 136 -8.13 26.64 3.58
N ILE A 137 -8.63 25.40 3.56
CA ILE A 137 -9.98 25.13 3.07
C ILE A 137 -11.06 25.73 3.96
N VAL A 138 -10.85 25.75 5.28
CA VAL A 138 -11.76 26.44 6.22
C VAL A 138 -11.77 27.94 5.96
N THR A 139 -10.61 28.53 5.66
CA THR A 139 -10.52 29.96 5.37
C THR A 139 -11.34 30.33 4.14
N ILE A 140 -11.25 29.50 3.08
CA ILE A 140 -11.91 29.72 1.78
C ILE A 140 -13.42 29.40 1.87
N ASN A 141 -13.79 28.23 2.38
CA ASN A 141 -15.16 27.69 2.29
C ASN A 141 -15.95 27.75 3.59
N LYS A 142 -15.34 28.23 4.70
CA LYS A 142 -15.92 28.25 6.06
C LYS A 142 -16.34 26.88 6.60
N THR A 143 -15.98 25.80 5.91
CA THR A 143 -16.39 24.43 6.21
C THR A 143 -15.21 23.49 6.08
N GLU A 144 -14.94 22.70 7.12
CA GLU A 144 -13.86 21.71 7.10
C GLU A 144 -14.08 20.64 6.01
N PHE A 145 -12.97 20.16 5.42
CA PHE A 145 -12.96 19.05 4.45
C PHE A 145 -13.78 19.27 3.16
N SER A 146 -14.22 20.49 2.89
CA SER A 146 -15.02 20.87 1.73
C SER A 146 -14.16 21.08 0.47
N TYR A 147 -13.25 20.14 0.19
CA TYR A 147 -12.33 20.24 -0.93
C TYR A 147 -13.02 19.99 -2.28
N SER A 148 -12.74 20.81 -3.28
CA SER A 148 -13.00 20.47 -4.69
C SER A 148 -11.84 19.63 -5.24
N ASP A 149 -12.11 18.88 -6.31
CA ASP A 149 -11.08 18.08 -6.98
C ASP A 149 -9.99 18.99 -7.57
N GLU A 150 -10.37 20.14 -8.13
CA GLU A 150 -9.44 21.11 -8.70
C GLU A 150 -8.48 21.67 -7.63
N PHE A 151 -9.01 22.00 -6.45
CA PHE A 151 -8.20 22.52 -5.35
C PHE A 151 -7.13 21.51 -4.93
N ILE A 152 -7.51 20.24 -4.74
CA ILE A 152 -6.55 19.18 -4.36
C ILE A 152 -5.59 18.89 -5.50
N TYR A 153 -6.09 18.83 -6.73
CA TYR A 153 -5.29 18.56 -7.91
C TYR A 153 -4.17 19.59 -8.13
N GLU A 154 -4.45 20.88 -7.94
CA GLU A 154 -3.43 21.93 -8.02
C GLU A 154 -2.32 21.75 -6.96
N LYS A 155 -2.70 21.32 -5.75
CA LYS A 155 -1.75 21.03 -4.67
C LYS A 155 -0.88 19.82 -5.03
N CYS A 156 -1.48 18.77 -5.59
CA CYS A 156 -0.77 17.60 -6.09
C CYS A 156 0.22 17.95 -7.21
N LEU A 157 -0.16 18.75 -8.20
CA LEU A 157 0.75 19.18 -9.28
C LEU A 157 1.97 19.96 -8.75
N LYS A 158 1.77 20.80 -7.72
CA LYS A 158 2.87 21.50 -7.05
C LYS A 158 3.81 20.52 -6.33
N LEU A 159 3.27 19.54 -5.62
CA LEU A 159 4.07 18.49 -4.94
C LEU A 159 4.85 17.62 -5.94
N LEU A 160 4.26 17.34 -7.10
CA LEU A 160 4.89 16.61 -8.19
C LEU A 160 5.84 17.46 -9.04
N GLU A 161 5.99 18.76 -8.73
CA GLU A 161 6.82 19.72 -9.47
C GLU A 161 6.52 19.69 -10.99
N SER A 162 5.23 19.57 -11.37
CA SER A 162 4.82 19.29 -12.76
C SER A 162 3.59 20.08 -13.19
N ALA A 163 3.58 20.54 -14.44
CA ALA A 163 2.41 21.11 -15.11
C ALA A 163 1.75 20.14 -16.12
N ASN A 164 2.24 18.89 -16.22
CA ASN A 164 1.81 17.95 -17.25
C ASN A 164 0.45 17.30 -16.92
N LYS A 165 -0.63 17.98 -17.28
CA LYS A 165 -2.01 17.53 -17.05
C LYS A 165 -2.43 16.33 -17.91
N THR A 166 -1.72 16.06 -19.00
CA THR A 166 -1.96 14.89 -19.86
C THR A 166 -1.49 13.60 -19.19
N ARG A 167 -0.30 13.65 -18.57
CA ARG A 167 0.27 12.54 -17.79
C ARG A 167 -0.45 12.38 -16.45
N PHE A 168 -0.70 13.49 -15.77
CA PHE A 168 -1.32 13.52 -14.45
C PHE A 168 -2.76 13.98 -14.59
N LYS A 169 -3.67 13.10 -15.02
CA LYS A 169 -5.09 13.46 -15.17
C LYS A 169 -5.72 13.68 -13.81
N ILE A 170 -6.66 14.64 -13.73
CA ILE A 170 -7.37 14.95 -12.48
C ILE A 170 -8.08 13.71 -11.92
N SER A 171 -8.85 12.98 -12.75
CA SER A 171 -9.56 11.76 -12.33
C SER A 171 -8.64 10.67 -11.81
N GLN A 172 -7.45 10.52 -12.42
CA GLN A 172 -6.47 9.55 -11.97
C GLN A 172 -5.94 9.89 -10.58
N ILE A 173 -5.66 11.17 -10.31
CA ILE A 173 -5.12 11.62 -9.03
C ILE A 173 -6.19 11.66 -7.93
N THR A 174 -7.36 12.22 -8.20
CA THR A 174 -8.38 12.50 -7.16
C THR A 174 -9.34 11.34 -6.93
N ASN A 175 -9.47 10.41 -7.89
CA ASN A 175 -10.45 9.33 -7.82
C ASN A 175 -9.81 7.94 -7.96
N GLU A 176 -9.25 7.59 -9.12
CA GLU A 176 -8.80 6.22 -9.42
C GLU A 176 -7.69 5.76 -8.46
N ALA A 177 -6.64 6.56 -8.30
CA ALA A 177 -5.53 6.24 -7.42
C ALA A 177 -5.94 6.21 -5.94
N VAL A 178 -6.91 7.05 -5.54
CA VAL A 178 -7.44 7.11 -4.18
C VAL A 178 -8.18 5.83 -3.84
N ASP A 179 -9.08 5.41 -4.73
CA ASP A 179 -9.89 4.22 -4.57
C ASP A 179 -9.04 2.94 -4.57
N GLU A 180 -8.09 2.83 -5.51
CA GLU A 180 -7.11 1.74 -5.54
C GLU A 180 -6.28 1.69 -4.25
N TYR A 181 -5.79 2.83 -3.78
CA TYR A 181 -4.99 2.92 -2.57
C TYR A 181 -5.78 2.49 -1.33
N ILE A 182 -6.98 3.04 -1.12
CA ILE A 182 -7.84 2.67 0.02
C ILE A 182 -8.09 1.17 0.04
N ARG A 183 -8.44 0.56 -1.10
CA ARG A 183 -8.68 -0.88 -1.16
C ARG A 183 -7.46 -1.68 -0.70
N LYS A 184 -6.27 -1.35 -1.21
CA LYS A 184 -5.02 -2.02 -0.80
C LYS A 184 -4.74 -1.87 0.68
N MET A 185 -4.87 -0.66 1.22
CA MET A 185 -4.61 -0.39 2.64
C MET A 185 -5.60 -1.12 3.54
N ARG A 186 -6.87 -1.23 3.15
CA ARG A 186 -7.91 -1.92 3.92
C ARG A 186 -7.74 -3.44 3.97
N ILE A 187 -7.20 -4.06 2.92
CA ILE A 187 -6.94 -5.51 2.91
C ILE A 187 -6.04 -5.91 4.09
N THR A 188 -5.15 -5.02 4.55
CA THR A 188 -4.26 -5.28 5.70
C THR A 188 -4.98 -5.48 7.05
N GLY A 189 -6.25 -5.09 7.15
CA GLY A 189 -7.00 -5.05 8.43
C GLY A 189 -6.60 -3.92 9.38
N LEU A 190 -5.57 -3.12 9.04
CA LEU A 190 -5.10 -2.00 9.88
C LEU A 190 -5.84 -0.69 9.63
N ILE A 191 -6.56 -0.57 8.51
CA ILE A 191 -7.24 0.66 8.10
C ILE A 191 -8.76 0.44 8.03
N SER A 192 -9.50 1.38 8.60
CA SER A 192 -10.96 1.41 8.66
C SER A 192 -11.52 2.65 7.97
N LEU A 193 -12.71 2.53 7.41
CA LEU A 193 -13.49 3.67 6.91
C LEU A 193 -14.41 4.20 8.01
N ARG A 194 -14.54 5.53 8.11
CA ARG A 194 -15.35 6.23 9.10
C ARG A 194 -16.18 7.33 8.45
N GLY A 195 -17.22 7.81 9.16
CA GLY A 195 -18.07 8.91 8.70
C GLY A 195 -18.72 8.65 7.34
N ASN A 196 -19.34 7.48 7.18
CA ASN A 196 -19.94 7.02 5.91
C ASN A 196 -18.93 6.95 4.74
N GLY A 197 -17.70 6.47 5.02
CA GLY A 197 -16.65 6.33 4.02
C GLY A 197 -15.88 7.61 3.69
N ARG A 198 -16.18 8.73 4.34
CA ARG A 198 -15.52 10.03 4.07
C ARG A 198 -14.11 10.12 4.67
N PHE A 199 -13.81 9.31 5.67
CA PHE A 199 -12.54 9.35 6.38
C PHE A 199 -11.92 7.96 6.49
N ILE A 200 -10.59 7.91 6.53
CA ILE A 200 -9.81 6.71 6.84
C ILE A 200 -9.12 6.88 8.19
N ASP A 201 -9.12 5.82 8.98
CA ASP A 201 -8.55 5.81 10.34
C ASP A 201 -7.92 4.45 10.66
N ILE A 202 -7.01 4.42 11.63
CA ILE A 202 -6.38 3.18 12.09
C ILE A 202 -7.36 2.31 12.90
N ASN A 203 -7.23 1.00 12.73
CA ASN A 203 -7.88 0.03 13.59
C ASN A 203 -7.16 -0.01 14.95
N ALA A 204 -7.77 0.61 15.96
CA ALA A 204 -7.17 0.74 17.30
C ALA A 204 -6.89 -0.61 17.98
N ASN A 205 -7.62 -1.67 17.61
CA ASN A 205 -7.40 -3.02 18.14
C ASN A 205 -6.07 -3.62 17.66
N GLU A 206 -5.46 -3.03 16.64
CA GLU A 206 -4.25 -3.53 15.98
C GLU A 206 -3.04 -2.61 16.22
N ASN A 207 -3.09 -1.76 17.25
CA ASN A 207 -2.01 -0.81 17.58
C ASN A 207 -0.64 -1.49 17.71
N ASN A 208 -0.56 -2.71 18.25
CA ASN A 208 0.70 -3.44 18.38
C ASN A 208 1.34 -3.70 17.00
N LYS A 209 0.54 -4.01 15.98
CA LYS A 209 1.02 -4.21 14.59
C LYS A 209 1.51 -2.91 13.99
N ILE A 210 0.73 -1.84 14.21
CA ILE A 210 1.05 -0.49 13.72
C ILE A 210 2.39 -0.05 14.31
N ASP A 211 2.58 -0.21 15.61
CA ASP A 211 3.78 0.23 16.31
C ASP A 211 5.02 -0.53 15.85
N TYR A 212 4.90 -1.84 15.68
CA TYR A 212 5.97 -2.67 15.11
C TYR A 212 6.39 -2.21 13.71
N ILE A 213 5.41 -1.94 12.81
CA ILE A 213 5.68 -1.48 11.44
C ILE A 213 6.42 -0.15 11.44
N LEU A 214 6.00 0.79 12.29
CA LEU A 214 6.59 2.12 12.39
C LEU A 214 8.00 2.10 12.98
N GLN A 215 8.33 1.11 13.81
CA GLN A 215 9.68 0.91 14.38
C GLN A 215 10.62 0.13 13.43
N THR A 216 10.08 -0.51 12.38
CA THR A 216 10.88 -1.33 11.47
C THR A 216 11.56 -0.50 10.39
N HIS A 217 12.90 -0.49 10.39
CA HIS A 217 13.74 0.28 9.44
C HIS A 217 14.32 -0.57 8.29
N LYS A 218 13.81 -1.78 8.06
CA LYS A 218 14.22 -2.58 6.90
C LYS A 218 13.73 -1.89 5.62
N ALA A 219 14.68 -1.56 4.75
CA ALA A 219 14.46 -0.99 3.42
C ALA A 219 15.27 -1.80 2.38
N PHE A 220 14.84 -1.74 1.13
CA PHE A 220 15.61 -2.31 0.03
C PHE A 220 16.92 -1.52 -0.13
N LYS A 221 18.03 -2.22 -0.39
CA LYS A 221 19.37 -1.59 -0.50
C LYS A 221 19.85 -1.42 -1.94
N GLY A 222 19.08 -1.90 -2.92
CA GLY A 222 19.43 -1.76 -4.34
C GLY A 222 19.00 -0.42 -4.92
N ASP A 223 19.45 -0.15 -6.14
CA ASP A 223 19.11 1.07 -6.87
C ASP A 223 17.69 0.97 -7.45
N TYR A 224 16.75 1.74 -6.92
CA TYR A 224 15.35 1.73 -7.37
C TYR A 224 15.15 2.18 -8.82
N LEU A 225 16.11 2.90 -9.41
CA LEU A 225 16.05 3.38 -10.79
C LEU A 225 16.65 2.37 -11.79
N ASN A 226 17.41 1.39 -11.29
CA ASN A 226 18.00 0.32 -12.07
C ASN A 226 16.99 -0.82 -12.30
N ASP A 227 16.55 -1.03 -13.54
CA ASP A 227 15.59 -2.09 -13.89
C ASP A 227 16.22 -3.33 -14.52
N THR A 228 17.52 -3.53 -14.33
CA THR A 228 18.21 -4.76 -14.73
C THR A 228 17.55 -5.98 -14.08
N GLN A 229 17.65 -7.13 -14.75
CA GLN A 229 17.12 -8.39 -14.23
C GLN A 229 17.70 -8.74 -12.85
N ALA A 230 19.00 -8.48 -12.64
CA ALA A 230 19.68 -8.70 -11.37
C ALA A 230 19.09 -7.84 -10.24
N ASN A 231 18.84 -6.55 -10.49
CA ASN A 231 18.27 -5.67 -9.47
C ASN A 231 16.79 -5.97 -9.20
N LYS A 232 16.01 -6.32 -10.22
CA LYS A 232 14.63 -6.82 -10.05
C LYS A 232 14.58 -8.11 -9.24
N LEU A 233 15.52 -9.03 -9.46
CA LEU A 233 15.62 -10.26 -8.67
C LEU A 233 16.02 -9.97 -7.22
N ALA A 234 16.95 -9.05 -6.99
CA ALA A 234 17.31 -8.61 -5.64
C ALA A 234 16.12 -7.97 -4.92
N PHE A 235 15.33 -7.14 -5.62
CA PHE A 235 14.10 -6.56 -5.09
C PHE A 235 13.05 -7.62 -4.77
N PHE A 236 12.84 -8.59 -5.66
CA PHE A 236 11.97 -9.74 -5.40
C PHE A 236 12.41 -10.49 -4.13
N ASN A 237 13.70 -10.80 -4.00
CA ASN A 237 14.22 -11.50 -2.81
C ASN A 237 13.95 -10.72 -1.52
N TYR A 238 14.09 -9.39 -1.54
CA TYR A 238 13.74 -8.53 -0.40
C TYR A 238 12.23 -8.55 -0.10
N MET A 239 11.40 -8.37 -1.12
CA MET A 239 9.94 -8.33 -0.97
C MET A 239 9.35 -9.70 -0.62
N ALA A 240 10.02 -10.79 -0.98
CA ALA A 240 9.61 -12.16 -0.68
C ALA A 240 9.84 -12.57 0.79
N ILE A 241 10.66 -11.83 1.55
CA ILE A 241 10.91 -12.13 2.97
C ILE A 241 9.61 -12.05 3.76
N VAL A 242 9.24 -13.13 4.44
CA VAL A 242 8.10 -13.14 5.37
C VAL A 242 8.58 -12.64 6.72
N ASP A 243 7.95 -11.59 7.25
CA ASP A 243 8.25 -11.10 8.59
C ASP A 243 7.70 -12.07 9.65
N SER A 244 8.59 -12.55 10.52
CA SER A 244 8.26 -13.54 11.56
C SER A 244 7.25 -13.02 12.58
N PHE A 245 7.21 -11.70 12.82
CA PHE A 245 6.23 -11.10 13.71
C PHE A 245 4.81 -11.25 13.14
N PHE A 246 4.62 -10.98 11.84
CA PHE A 246 3.32 -11.16 11.19
C PHE A 246 2.90 -12.63 11.14
N LEU A 247 3.85 -13.53 10.89
CA LEU A 247 3.58 -14.98 10.90
C LEU A 247 3.13 -15.46 12.30
N LEU A 248 3.81 -15.02 13.36
CA LEU A 248 3.47 -15.39 14.73
C LEU A 248 2.06 -14.94 15.11
N MET A 249 1.69 -13.69 14.78
CA MET A 249 0.35 -13.17 15.06
C MET A 249 -0.74 -13.90 14.26
N LEU A 250 -0.45 -14.26 13.00
CA LEU A 250 -1.37 -15.07 12.20
C LEU A 250 -1.61 -16.43 12.86
N LEU A 251 -0.54 -17.13 13.27
CA LEU A 251 -0.64 -18.43 13.95
C LEU A 251 -1.46 -18.33 15.24
N GLN A 252 -1.21 -17.31 16.07
CA GLN A 252 -2.01 -17.06 17.28
C GLN A 252 -3.50 -16.87 16.95
N SER A 253 -3.83 -16.10 15.91
CA SER A 253 -5.21 -15.87 15.50
C SER A 253 -5.92 -17.13 14.99
N VAL A 254 -5.19 -18.03 14.31
CA VAL A 254 -5.73 -19.31 13.82
C VAL A 254 -5.97 -20.24 15.00
N LEU A 255 -5.02 -20.32 15.93
CA LEU A 255 -5.09 -21.19 17.10
C LEU A 255 -6.23 -20.78 18.05
N MET A 256 -6.43 -19.48 18.28
CA MET A 256 -7.57 -18.96 19.05
C MET A 256 -8.92 -19.28 18.39
N ARG A 257 -9.01 -19.23 17.05
CA ARG A 257 -10.24 -19.60 16.33
C ARG A 257 -10.54 -21.10 16.47
N ALA A 258 -9.53 -21.95 16.36
CA ALA A 258 -9.69 -23.39 16.55
C ALA A 258 -10.16 -23.74 17.96
N LEU A 259 -9.61 -23.09 19.00
CA LEU A 259 -10.03 -23.28 20.39
C LEU A 259 -11.47 -22.81 20.63
N ASN A 260 -11.89 -21.72 20.01
CA ASN A 260 -13.26 -21.20 20.16
C ASN A 260 -14.33 -22.04 19.43
N GLN A 261 -13.94 -22.83 18.42
CA GLN A 261 -14.85 -23.77 17.74
C GLN A 261 -14.99 -25.12 18.46
N ALA A 262 -14.09 -25.40 19.43
CA ALA A 262 -14.08 -26.64 20.20
C ALA A 262 -14.87 -26.55 21.53
N ASN A 263 -15.40 -25.37 21.88
CA ASN A 263 -16.27 -25.11 23.04
C ASN A 263 -17.68 -24.76 22.59
#